data_AF-A0A520ILI0-F1
#
_entry.id   AF-A0A520ILI0-F1
#
_cell.length_a   1.000
_cell.length_b   1.000
_cell.length_c   1.000
_cell.angle_alpha   90.00
_cell.angle_beta   90.00
_cell.angle_gamma   90.00
#
_symmetry.space_group_name_H-M   'P 1'
#
loop_
_entity.id
_entity.type
_entity.pdbx_description
1 polymer ?
#
loop_
_entity_poly.entity_id
_entity_poly.type
_entity_poly.pdbx_seq_one_letter_code
_entity_poly.pdbx_strand_id
1 'polypeptide(L)'
;MPRKPAKRNDEAPLEGLRTVLKSQAVTLSPGINQISNPPPADPHLEYYFIPMQFMKQYQAYNRPGKPLKNLKLINYDKPAISLSFFYKHKYSIERQVIHGDVVQHIKNYRDELLNRSLMEQLSVAQLKELKQTDELLRRVREEPDAYQACFSNYHHKYYYWYCTYRYFDDLASLKTTTSSEHLLKHTERVGHEVHERLNIIFIDPEYINESVPHDHKLIDRELKNYPIHLRQGITTLYLREL
;
A
#
# COMPACT_ATOMS: atom_id res chain seq x y z
N MET A 1 0.82 -28.72 35.68
CA MET A 1 0.92 -28.61 34.21
C MET A 1 1.42 -27.22 33.86
N PRO A 2 2.48 -27.06 33.04
CA PRO A 2 2.92 -25.74 32.62
C PRO A 2 1.86 -25.09 31.72
N ARG A 3 1.42 -23.88 32.06
CA ARG A 3 0.50 -23.09 31.23
C ARG A 3 1.14 -22.91 29.85
N LYS A 4 0.46 -23.36 28.79
CA LYS A 4 0.84 -23.01 27.41
C LYS A 4 0.94 -21.48 27.33
N PRO A 5 2.02 -20.92 26.76
CA PRO A 5 2.14 -19.47 26.60
C PRO A 5 0.93 -18.97 25.83
N ALA A 6 0.26 -17.94 26.37
CA ALA A 6 -0.90 -17.34 25.75
C ALA A 6 -0.57 -16.95 24.30
N LYS A 7 -1.43 -17.36 23.36
CA LYS A 7 -1.26 -17.04 21.94
C LYS A 7 -1.21 -15.51 21.81
N ARG A 8 -0.05 -14.96 21.48
CA ARG A 8 0.16 -13.51 21.38
C ARG A 8 -0.86 -12.94 20.39
N ASN A 9 -1.64 -11.96 20.82
CA ASN A 9 -2.61 -11.31 19.94
C ASN A 9 -1.87 -10.52 18.86
N ASP A 10 -2.12 -10.87 17.60
CA ASP A 10 -1.51 -10.25 16.42
C ASP A 10 -2.42 -9.12 15.84
N GLU A 11 -3.46 -8.73 16.59
CA GLU A 11 -4.36 -7.63 16.29
C GLU A 11 -4.22 -6.48 17.30
N ALA A 12 -4.29 -5.26 16.79
CA ALA A 12 -4.34 -4.03 17.57
C ALA A 12 -5.77 -3.75 18.07
N PRO A 13 -5.94 -3.11 19.25
CA PRO A 13 -7.24 -2.65 19.73
C PRO A 13 -7.68 -1.40 18.95
N LEU A 14 -8.33 -1.59 17.78
CA LEU A 14 -8.66 -0.49 16.86
C LEU A 14 -9.59 0.56 17.47
N GLU A 15 -10.62 0.15 18.20
CA GLU A 15 -11.57 1.08 18.83
C GLU A 15 -10.87 2.09 19.77
N GLY A 16 -10.03 1.59 20.68
CA GLY A 16 -9.26 2.46 21.58
C GLY A 16 -8.25 3.33 20.84
N LEU A 17 -7.63 2.79 19.78
CA LEU A 17 -6.71 3.55 18.94
C LEU A 17 -7.41 4.69 18.19
N ARG A 18 -8.61 4.47 17.65
CA ARG A 18 -9.39 5.49 16.94
C ARG A 18 -9.69 6.70 17.83
N THR A 19 -10.02 6.49 19.10
CA THR A 19 -10.26 7.58 20.05
C THR A 19 -9.02 8.46 20.21
N VAL A 20 -7.84 7.84 20.35
CA VAL A 20 -6.57 8.56 20.49
C VAL A 20 -6.17 9.24 19.17
N LEU A 21 -6.34 8.55 18.05
CA LEU A 21 -6.00 9.09 16.73
C LEU A 21 -6.83 10.32 16.38
N LYS A 22 -8.13 10.31 16.67
CA LYS A 22 -9.01 11.46 16.40
C LYS A 22 -8.61 12.73 17.14
N SER A 23 -7.97 12.63 18.31
CA SER A 23 -7.49 13.80 19.04
C SER A 23 -6.09 14.27 18.62
N GLN A 24 -5.31 13.41 17.96
CA GLN A 24 -3.94 13.70 17.54
C GLN A 24 -3.80 13.98 16.05
N ALA A 25 -4.73 13.49 15.25
CA ALA A 25 -4.67 13.59 13.81
C ALA A 25 -4.87 15.01 13.33
N VAL A 26 -4.16 15.33 12.26
CA VAL A 26 -4.34 16.59 11.54
C VAL A 26 -4.92 16.32 10.17
N THR A 27 -5.71 17.27 9.68
CA THR A 27 -6.22 17.23 8.32
C THR A 27 -5.20 17.88 7.40
N LEU A 28 -4.79 17.17 6.35
CA LEU A 28 -3.93 17.71 5.31
C LEU A 28 -4.75 17.97 4.05
N SER A 29 -4.52 19.13 3.42
CA SER A 29 -5.22 19.56 2.22
C SER A 29 -4.22 19.65 1.05
N PRO A 30 -4.48 19.02 -0.10
CA PRO A 30 -3.67 19.21 -1.31
C PRO A 30 -3.56 20.70 -1.68
N GLY A 31 -2.37 21.14 -2.09
CA GLY A 31 -2.10 22.54 -2.46
C GLY A 31 -1.75 23.46 -1.28
N ILE A 32 -2.18 23.12 -0.05
CA ILE A 32 -1.68 23.74 1.19
C ILE A 32 -0.51 22.91 1.71
N ASN A 33 -0.74 21.60 1.82
CA ASN A 33 0.26 20.64 2.23
C ASN A 33 0.99 20.06 1.03
N GLN A 34 2.17 19.52 1.33
CA GLN A 34 3.07 18.91 0.35
C GLN A 34 2.63 17.50 -0.06
N ILE A 35 1.41 17.45 -0.61
CA ILE A 35 0.72 16.28 -1.12
C ILE A 35 0.58 16.45 -2.63
N SER A 36 1.38 15.71 -3.41
CA SER A 36 1.37 15.85 -4.88
C SER A 36 0.13 15.23 -5.51
N ASN A 37 -0.28 14.06 -5.02
CA ASN A 37 -1.50 13.37 -5.43
C ASN A 37 -2.41 13.23 -4.21
N PRO A 38 -3.70 13.59 -4.30
CA PRO A 38 -4.60 13.57 -3.17
C PRO A 38 -4.71 12.14 -2.60
N PRO A 39 -4.94 12.01 -1.29
CA PRO A 39 -5.25 10.73 -0.68
C PRO A 39 -6.49 10.10 -1.35
N PRO A 40 -6.57 8.77 -1.37
CA PRO A 40 -7.65 8.09 -2.04
C PRO A 40 -8.99 8.27 -1.32
N ALA A 41 -10.05 8.51 -2.11
CA ALA A 41 -11.44 8.47 -1.66
C ALA A 41 -12.00 7.02 -1.70
N ASP A 42 -11.27 6.09 -1.08
CA ASP A 42 -11.65 4.67 -1.01
C ASP A 42 -12.32 4.37 0.35
N PRO A 43 -13.60 3.96 0.38
CA PRO A 43 -14.32 3.75 1.64
C PRO A 43 -13.77 2.58 2.46
N HIS A 44 -12.99 1.67 1.85
CA HIS A 44 -12.34 0.56 2.54
C HIS A 44 -10.93 0.91 3.02
N LEU A 45 -10.51 2.17 2.90
CA LEU A 45 -9.21 2.62 3.34
C LEU A 45 -9.34 3.62 4.49
N GLU A 46 -8.94 3.19 5.68
CA GLU A 46 -8.86 4.05 6.86
C GLU A 46 -7.40 4.47 7.12
N TYR A 47 -7.16 5.77 7.23
CA TYR A 47 -5.84 6.33 7.55
C TYR A 47 -5.93 7.63 8.36
N TYR A 48 -4.89 7.92 9.13
CA TYR A 48 -4.74 9.16 9.91
C TYR A 48 -3.35 9.75 9.73
N PHE A 49 -3.26 11.07 9.57
CA PHE A 49 -1.99 11.79 9.56
C PHE A 49 -1.63 12.24 10.98
N ILE A 50 -0.57 11.67 11.54
CA ILE A 50 -0.17 11.91 12.92
C ILE A 50 1.15 12.70 12.96
N PRO A 51 1.17 13.88 13.60
CA PRO A 51 2.40 14.64 13.81
C PRO A 51 3.47 13.82 14.55
N MET A 52 4.73 13.97 14.14
CA MET A 52 5.86 13.19 14.66
C MET A 52 6.03 13.25 16.17
N GLN A 53 5.59 14.34 16.82
CA GLN A 53 5.62 14.49 18.28
C GLN A 53 4.86 13.39 19.05
N PHE A 54 3.86 12.76 18.42
CA PHE A 54 3.09 11.67 19.01
C PHE A 54 3.65 10.27 18.69
N MET A 55 4.64 10.15 17.80
CA MET A 55 5.11 8.89 17.25
C MET A 55 5.61 7.90 18.31
N LYS A 56 6.26 8.40 19.36
CA LYS A 56 6.76 7.59 20.48
C LYS A 56 5.63 6.82 21.19
N GLN A 57 4.40 7.33 21.19
CA GLN A 57 3.24 6.65 21.80
C GLN A 57 2.85 5.36 21.07
N TYR A 58 3.23 5.24 19.79
CA TYR A 58 2.90 4.09 18.96
C TYR A 58 4.01 3.02 18.93
N GLN A 59 5.09 3.20 19.70
CA GLN A 59 6.25 2.31 19.70
C GLN A 59 5.88 0.84 20.01
N ALA A 60 4.92 0.61 20.90
CA ALA A 60 4.45 -0.75 21.25
C ALA A 60 3.82 -1.51 20.06
N TYR A 61 3.39 -0.79 19.03
CA TYR A 61 2.80 -1.33 17.80
C TYR A 61 3.83 -1.45 16.66
N ASN A 62 4.98 -0.79 16.76
CA ASN A 62 6.08 -0.99 15.81
C ASN A 62 6.75 -2.35 16.09
N ARG A 63 6.44 -3.35 15.27
CA ARG A 63 6.93 -4.72 15.41
C ARG A 63 7.62 -5.19 14.13
N PRO A 64 8.88 -4.77 13.87
CA PRO A 64 9.64 -5.23 12.72
C PRO A 64 9.69 -6.77 12.66
N GLY A 65 9.48 -7.35 11.48
CA GLY A 65 9.45 -8.81 11.26
C GLY A 65 8.17 -9.52 11.73
N LYS A 66 7.39 -8.95 12.64
CA LYS A 66 6.09 -9.49 13.07
C LYS A 66 5.00 -8.41 13.16
N PRO A 67 4.60 -7.81 12.02
CA PRO A 67 3.62 -6.74 11.98
C PRO A 67 2.23 -7.21 12.43
N LEU A 68 1.43 -6.28 12.94
CA LEU A 68 0.02 -6.52 13.26
C LEU A 68 -0.77 -6.65 11.96
N LYS A 69 -1.79 -7.51 11.97
CA LYS A 69 -2.58 -7.82 10.75
C LYS A 69 -3.54 -6.70 10.35
N ASN A 70 -4.03 -5.96 11.34
CA ASN A 70 -5.06 -4.94 11.20
C ASN A 70 -4.55 -3.51 11.41
N LEU A 71 -3.26 -3.32 11.68
CA LEU A 71 -2.67 -2.01 11.90
C LEU A 71 -1.33 -1.91 11.18
N LYS A 72 -1.15 -0.82 10.44
CA LYS A 72 0.12 -0.49 9.82
C LYS A 72 0.58 0.89 10.26
N LEU A 73 1.78 0.95 10.82
CA LEU A 73 2.52 2.19 11.04
C LEU A 73 3.33 2.46 9.78
N ILE A 74 2.86 3.37 8.95
CA ILE A 74 3.59 3.83 7.77
C ILE A 74 4.70 4.74 8.26
N ASN A 75 5.90 4.63 7.67
CA ASN A 75 6.99 5.59 7.87
C ASN A 75 7.36 5.90 9.34
N TYR A 76 7.24 4.90 10.21
CA TYR A 76 7.68 5.01 11.61
C TYR A 76 9.19 5.32 11.68
N ASP A 77 9.57 6.23 12.58
CA ASP A 77 10.91 6.85 12.70
C ASP A 77 11.35 7.72 11.50
N LYS A 78 10.50 7.87 10.48
CA LYS A 78 10.81 8.59 9.23
C LYS A 78 9.65 9.52 8.85
N PRO A 79 9.34 10.55 9.66
CA PRO A 79 8.17 11.38 9.45
C PRO A 79 8.21 12.05 8.08
N ALA A 80 7.06 12.06 7.41
CA ALA A 80 6.97 12.53 6.04
C ALA A 80 6.99 14.05 5.97
N ILE A 81 7.84 14.59 5.09
CA ILE A 81 7.90 16.03 4.73
C ILE A 81 7.21 16.31 3.38
N SER A 82 6.86 15.25 2.66
CA SER A 82 6.05 15.24 1.45
C SER A 82 5.45 13.86 1.25
N LEU A 83 4.24 13.82 0.70
CA LEU A 83 3.45 12.61 0.48
C LEU A 83 2.92 12.54 -0.96
N SER A 84 2.79 11.34 -1.48
CA SER A 84 2.11 11.05 -2.76
C SER A 84 1.41 9.71 -2.69
N PHE A 85 0.16 9.68 -3.15
CA PHE A 85 -0.66 8.47 -3.18
C PHE A 85 -0.88 8.01 -4.62
N PHE A 86 -0.86 6.70 -4.83
CA PHE A 86 -1.14 6.07 -6.12
C PHE A 86 -1.57 4.61 -5.90
N TYR A 87 -2.26 4.02 -6.87
CA TYR A 87 -2.55 2.60 -6.86
C TYR A 87 -1.62 1.84 -7.81
N LYS A 88 -1.30 0.61 -7.46
CA LYS A 88 -0.56 -0.33 -8.32
C LYS A 88 -1.36 -1.61 -8.47
N HIS A 89 -1.60 -2.00 -9.72
CA HIS A 89 -2.11 -3.33 -10.05
C HIS A 89 -1.00 -4.35 -9.83
N LYS A 90 -1.24 -5.32 -8.96
CA LYS A 90 -0.30 -6.41 -8.73
C LYS A 90 -0.76 -7.63 -9.49
N TYR A 91 0.09 -8.08 -10.40
CA TYR A 91 -0.13 -9.29 -11.18
C TYR A 91 1.15 -10.11 -11.28
N SER A 92 0.98 -11.38 -11.59
CA SER A 92 2.03 -12.36 -11.86
C SER A 92 1.67 -13.13 -13.10
N ILE A 93 2.69 -13.52 -13.85
CA ILE A 93 2.56 -14.33 -15.06
C ILE A 93 3.61 -15.44 -15.02
N GLU A 94 3.12 -16.67 -14.99
CA GLU A 94 3.87 -17.90 -15.04
C GLU A 94 4.00 -18.35 -16.50
N ARG A 95 5.21 -18.29 -17.05
CA ARG A 95 5.48 -18.61 -18.46
C ARG A 95 6.00 -20.02 -18.68
N GLN A 96 6.52 -20.65 -17.64
CA GLN A 96 7.07 -22.01 -17.69
C GLN A 96 6.02 -22.98 -17.15
N VAL A 97 4.90 -23.09 -17.88
CA VAL A 97 3.78 -23.95 -17.51
C VAL A 97 3.95 -25.32 -18.15
N ILE A 98 3.59 -26.36 -17.41
CA ILE A 98 3.66 -27.73 -17.91
C ILE A 98 2.41 -27.98 -18.75
N HIS A 99 2.57 -28.66 -19.89
CA HIS A 99 1.45 -29.00 -20.80
C HIS A 99 0.27 -29.67 -20.07
N GLY A 100 0.56 -30.57 -19.12
CA GLY A 100 -0.46 -31.23 -18.31
C GLY A 100 -1.37 -30.25 -17.56
N ASP A 101 -0.81 -29.18 -17.00
CA ASP A 101 -1.58 -28.15 -16.29
C ASP A 101 -2.46 -27.34 -17.24
N VAL A 102 -1.97 -27.07 -18.45
CA VAL A 102 -2.73 -26.37 -19.50
C VAL A 102 -3.94 -27.21 -19.93
N VAL A 103 -3.73 -28.49 -20.22
CA VAL A 103 -4.80 -29.43 -20.57
C VAL A 103 -5.82 -29.56 -19.44
N GLN A 104 -5.34 -29.68 -18.19
CA GLN A 104 -6.22 -29.78 -17.03
C GLN A 104 -7.04 -28.50 -16.84
N HIS A 105 -6.46 -27.32 -17.06
CA HIS A 105 -7.16 -26.04 -16.93
C HIS A 105 -8.27 -25.89 -17.98
N ILE A 106 -7.99 -26.20 -19.25
CA ILE A 106 -8.99 -26.18 -20.32
C ILE A 106 -10.11 -27.18 -20.03
N LYS A 107 -9.76 -28.39 -19.57
CA LYS A 107 -10.74 -29.42 -19.19
C LYS A 107 -11.63 -28.96 -18.05
N ASN A 108 -11.07 -28.38 -16.99
CA ASN A 108 -11.85 -27.86 -15.86
C ASN A 108 -12.85 -26.80 -16.33
N TYR A 109 -12.41 -25.87 -17.17
CA TYR A 109 -13.28 -24.81 -17.70
C TYR A 109 -14.42 -25.37 -18.57
N ARG A 110 -14.12 -26.35 -19.43
CA ARG A 110 -15.15 -27.08 -20.19
C ARG A 110 -16.15 -27.76 -19.25
N ASP A 111 -15.66 -28.46 -18.24
CA ASP A 111 -16.51 -29.21 -17.31
C ASP A 111 -17.41 -28.27 -16.49
N GLU A 112 -16.95 -27.06 -16.16
CA GLU A 112 -17.78 -26.01 -15.57
C GLU A 112 -18.94 -25.58 -16.49
N LEU A 113 -18.67 -25.34 -17.78
CA LEU A 113 -19.70 -24.99 -18.76
C LEU A 113 -20.68 -26.15 -18.98
N LEU A 114 -20.18 -27.38 -19.05
CA LEU A 114 -20.98 -28.59 -19.20
C LEU A 114 -21.89 -28.79 -17.97
N ASN A 115 -21.35 -28.68 -16.77
CA ASN A 115 -22.12 -28.81 -15.53
C ASN A 115 -23.20 -27.75 -15.41
N ARG A 116 -22.93 -26.51 -15.85
CA ARG A 116 -23.98 -25.48 -15.94
C ARG A 116 -25.08 -25.86 -16.93
N SER A 117 -24.74 -26.45 -18.08
CA SER A 117 -25.73 -26.92 -19.06
C SER A 117 -26.65 -28.02 -18.53
N LEU A 118 -26.19 -28.79 -17.55
CA LEU A 118 -27.00 -29.83 -16.90
C LEU A 118 -27.99 -29.24 -15.88
N MET A 119 -27.70 -28.07 -15.33
CA MET A 119 -28.51 -27.40 -14.31
C MET A 119 -29.42 -26.31 -14.89
N GLU A 120 -28.98 -25.63 -15.95
CA GLU A 120 -29.61 -24.46 -16.52
C GLU A 120 -29.47 -24.44 -18.05
N GLN A 121 -30.37 -23.71 -18.73
CA GLN A 121 -30.30 -23.54 -20.18
C GLN A 121 -29.19 -22.54 -20.52
N LEU A 122 -28.13 -23.00 -21.18
CA LEU A 122 -27.04 -22.13 -21.62
C LEU A 122 -27.50 -21.11 -22.67
N SER A 123 -26.98 -19.89 -22.58
CA SER A 123 -27.12 -18.89 -23.64
C SER A 123 -26.42 -19.32 -24.93
N VAL A 124 -26.82 -18.75 -26.06
CA VAL A 124 -26.18 -18.98 -27.37
C VAL A 124 -24.67 -18.72 -27.33
N ALA A 125 -24.24 -17.70 -26.57
CA ALA A 125 -22.83 -17.38 -26.38
C ALA A 125 -22.09 -18.49 -25.62
N GLN A 126 -22.65 -18.99 -24.52
CA GLN A 126 -22.05 -20.06 -23.71
C GLN A 126 -21.99 -21.39 -24.46
N LEU A 127 -22.99 -21.71 -25.29
CA LEU A 127 -22.97 -22.89 -26.15
C LEU A 127 -21.85 -22.82 -27.20
N LYS A 128 -21.63 -21.63 -27.78
CA LYS A 128 -20.53 -21.39 -28.70
C LYS A 128 -19.18 -21.53 -27.98
N GLU A 129 -19.07 -21.00 -26.78
CA GLU A 129 -17.87 -21.06 -25.94
C GLU A 129 -17.53 -22.50 -25.54
N LEU A 130 -18.52 -23.32 -25.16
CA LEU A 130 -18.33 -24.74 -24.87
C LEU A 130 -17.76 -25.49 -26.08
N LYS A 131 -18.36 -25.31 -27.27
CA LYS A 131 -17.86 -25.94 -28.51
C LYS A 131 -16.43 -25.52 -28.84
N GLN A 132 -16.12 -24.24 -28.70
CA GLN A 132 -14.77 -23.72 -28.94
C GLN A 132 -13.75 -24.29 -27.94
N THR A 133 -14.15 -24.43 -26.67
CA THR A 133 -13.31 -25.01 -25.61
C THR A 133 -13.03 -26.48 -25.88
N ASP A 134 -14.02 -27.26 -26.34
CA ASP A 134 -13.83 -28.66 -26.73
C ASP A 134 -12.86 -28.82 -27.91
N GLU A 135 -13.02 -28.01 -28.95
CA GLU A 135 -12.10 -28.01 -30.09
C GLU A 135 -10.67 -27.63 -29.67
N LEU A 136 -10.54 -26.62 -28.80
CA LEU A 136 -9.25 -26.20 -28.27
C LEU A 136 -8.58 -27.32 -27.47
N LEU A 137 -9.34 -27.99 -26.59
CA LEU A 137 -8.84 -29.10 -25.79
C LEU A 137 -8.31 -30.24 -26.66
N ARG A 138 -9.00 -30.55 -27.78
CA ARG A 138 -8.54 -31.56 -28.73
C ARG A 138 -7.22 -31.14 -29.39
N ARG A 139 -7.15 -29.92 -29.94
CA ARG A 139 -5.95 -29.43 -30.65
C ARG A 139 -4.73 -29.32 -29.74
N VAL A 140 -4.88 -28.82 -28.52
CA VAL A 140 -3.78 -28.71 -27.54
C VAL A 140 -3.25 -30.10 -27.12
N ARG A 141 -4.08 -31.15 -27.18
CA ARG A 141 -3.65 -32.53 -26.92
C ARG A 141 -2.91 -33.15 -28.10
N GLU A 142 -3.35 -32.87 -29.32
CA GLU A 142 -2.79 -33.42 -30.56
C GLU A 142 -1.46 -32.73 -30.93
N GLU A 143 -1.39 -31.42 -30.76
CA GLU A 143 -0.26 -30.58 -31.18
C GLU A 143 0.18 -29.64 -30.03
N PRO A 144 0.77 -30.16 -28.95
CA PRO A 144 1.16 -29.36 -27.78
C PRO A 144 2.12 -28.23 -28.14
N ASP A 145 3.08 -28.51 -29.02
CA ASP A 145 4.14 -27.56 -29.42
C ASP A 145 3.64 -26.43 -30.33
N ALA A 146 2.42 -26.54 -30.85
CA ALA A 146 1.78 -25.46 -31.62
C ALA A 146 1.31 -24.29 -30.73
N TYR A 147 1.33 -24.47 -29.39
CA TYR A 147 0.81 -23.50 -28.44
C TYR A 147 1.87 -23.09 -27.41
N GLN A 148 2.01 -21.77 -27.23
CA GLN A 148 2.70 -21.20 -26.07
C GLN A 148 1.68 -20.81 -25.01
N ALA A 149 1.78 -21.36 -23.81
CA ALA A 149 0.84 -21.11 -22.73
C ALA A 149 1.49 -20.31 -21.58
N CYS A 150 0.65 -19.62 -20.81
CA CYS A 150 1.03 -18.99 -19.55
C CYS A 150 -0.19 -18.90 -18.62
N PHE A 151 0.04 -18.89 -17.31
CA PHE A 151 -0.99 -18.54 -16.34
C PHE A 151 -0.77 -17.12 -15.82
N SER A 152 -1.84 -16.34 -15.73
CA SER A 152 -1.77 -14.97 -15.24
C SER A 152 -2.99 -14.63 -14.41
N ASN A 153 -2.78 -13.90 -13.31
CA ASN A 153 -3.85 -13.30 -12.53
C ASN A 153 -4.10 -11.84 -12.93
N TYR A 154 -3.63 -11.39 -14.10
CA TYR A 154 -3.76 -10.00 -14.55
C TYR A 154 -5.22 -9.51 -14.50
N HIS A 155 -6.18 -10.32 -14.94
CA HIS A 155 -7.60 -9.93 -14.91
C HIS A 155 -8.21 -9.98 -13.51
N HIS A 156 -7.50 -10.55 -12.54
CA HIS A 156 -7.82 -10.39 -11.14
C HIS A 156 -7.43 -8.97 -10.74
N LYS A 157 -8.45 -8.11 -10.56
CA LYS A 157 -8.35 -6.66 -10.33
C LYS A 157 -7.77 -6.33 -8.93
N TYR A 158 -6.58 -6.84 -8.62
CA TYR A 158 -5.89 -6.60 -7.36
C TYR A 158 -5.12 -5.28 -7.39
N TYR A 159 -5.79 -4.21 -6.96
CA TYR A 159 -5.21 -2.89 -6.81
C TYR A 159 -4.90 -2.58 -5.35
N TYR A 160 -3.64 -2.22 -5.09
CA TYR A 160 -3.20 -1.76 -3.77
C TYR A 160 -2.92 -0.27 -3.83
N TRP A 161 -3.39 0.47 -2.82
CA TRP A 161 -2.94 1.84 -2.59
C TRP A 161 -1.53 1.82 -2.02
N TYR A 162 -0.71 2.76 -2.48
CA TYR A 162 0.62 3.03 -1.97
C TYR A 162 0.69 4.48 -1.52
N CYS A 163 1.45 4.70 -0.45
CA CYS A 163 1.89 5.99 0.03
C CYS A 163 3.41 6.06 -0.18
N THR A 164 3.83 6.93 -1.09
CA THR A 164 5.24 7.34 -1.21
C THR A 164 5.44 8.58 -0.34
N TYR A 165 6.51 8.56 0.44
CA TYR A 165 6.86 9.63 1.35
C TYR A 165 8.34 9.98 1.22
N ARG A 166 8.63 11.27 1.35
CA ARG A 166 9.98 11.81 1.48
C ARG A 166 10.23 12.14 2.95
N TYR A 167 11.45 11.91 3.41
CA TYR A 167 11.89 12.16 4.79
C TYR A 167 13.35 12.60 4.80
N PHE A 168 13.80 13.15 5.93
CA PHE A 168 15.22 13.39 6.18
C PHE A 168 15.86 12.12 6.76
N ASP A 169 16.91 11.62 6.11
CA ASP A 169 17.58 10.34 6.41
C ASP A 169 18.38 10.42 7.72
N ASP A 170 19.03 11.55 7.93
CA ASP A 170 19.74 11.88 9.16
C ASP A 170 19.57 13.39 9.44
N LEU A 171 19.37 13.72 10.72
CA LEU A 171 19.32 15.10 11.21
C LEU A 171 20.67 15.80 11.01
N ALA A 172 21.79 15.07 11.09
CA ALA A 172 23.12 15.62 10.93
C ALA A 172 23.55 15.76 9.47
N SER A 173 23.17 14.82 8.60
CA SER A 173 23.60 14.82 7.19
C SER A 173 22.70 15.64 6.27
N LEU A 174 21.55 16.11 6.75
CA LEU A 174 20.56 16.91 6.01
C LEU A 174 20.26 16.38 4.61
N LYS A 175 20.27 15.05 4.48
CA LYS A 175 19.99 14.37 3.22
C LYS A 175 18.56 13.90 3.24
N THR A 176 17.85 14.09 2.13
CA THR A 176 16.51 13.56 1.97
C THR A 176 16.51 12.27 1.17
N THR A 177 15.68 11.33 1.59
CA THR A 177 15.45 10.05 0.92
C THR A 177 13.95 9.85 0.69
N THR A 178 13.59 8.98 -0.25
CA THR A 178 12.21 8.64 -0.57
C THR A 178 11.97 7.15 -0.33
N SER A 179 10.78 6.80 0.18
CA SER A 179 10.36 5.41 0.38
C SER A 179 8.88 5.26 0.06
N SER A 180 8.44 4.03 -0.19
CA SER A 180 7.08 3.74 -0.62
C SER A 180 6.54 2.50 0.06
N GLU A 181 5.31 2.59 0.57
CA GLU A 181 4.65 1.51 1.29
C GLU A 181 3.21 1.34 0.82
N HIS A 182 2.76 0.10 0.66
CA HIS A 182 1.34 -0.17 0.41
C HIS A 182 0.50 0.09 1.66
N LEU A 183 -0.75 0.48 1.49
CA LEU A 183 -1.70 0.68 2.58
C LEU A 183 -2.56 -0.56 2.77
N LEU A 184 -2.97 -0.81 4.02
CA LEU A 184 -3.92 -1.86 4.36
C LEU A 184 -5.34 -1.39 4.07
N LYS A 185 -6.09 -2.19 3.32
CA LYS A 185 -7.53 -2.01 3.12
C LYS A 185 -8.33 -2.94 4.03
N HIS A 186 -9.51 -2.50 4.44
CA HIS A 186 -10.55 -3.34 5.02
C HIS A 186 -10.86 -4.49 4.07
N THR A 187 -11.11 -5.67 4.62
CA THR A 187 -11.41 -6.87 3.81
C THR A 187 -12.69 -7.52 4.29
N GLU A 188 -13.58 -7.84 3.35
CA GLU A 188 -14.78 -8.61 3.63
C GLU A 188 -14.47 -10.12 3.57
N ARG A 189 -15.00 -10.87 4.53
CA ARG A 189 -15.06 -12.34 4.45
C ARG A 189 -16.38 -12.82 3.87
N VAL A 190 -16.36 -14.06 3.39
CA VAL A 190 -17.56 -14.84 3.11
C VAL A 190 -18.37 -14.93 4.42
N GLY A 191 -19.50 -14.24 4.48
CA GLY A 191 -20.31 -14.07 5.71
C GLY A 191 -20.59 -12.62 6.14
N HIS A 192 -20.18 -11.62 5.34
CA HIS A 192 -20.41 -10.17 5.58
C HIS A 192 -19.69 -9.56 6.80
N GLU A 193 -18.79 -10.28 7.45
CA GLU A 193 -17.95 -9.71 8.50
C GLU A 193 -16.79 -8.91 7.88
N VAL A 194 -16.75 -7.61 8.19
CA VAL A 194 -15.70 -6.69 7.73
C VAL A 194 -14.51 -6.75 8.69
N HIS A 195 -13.37 -7.19 8.20
CA HIS A 195 -12.11 -7.03 8.93
C HIS A 195 -11.58 -5.63 8.71
N GLU A 196 -11.73 -4.80 9.73
CA GLU A 196 -11.22 -3.44 9.74
C GLU A 196 -9.69 -3.41 9.84
N ARG A 197 -9.08 -2.47 9.12
CA ARG A 197 -7.64 -2.23 9.08
C ARG A 197 -7.33 -0.75 9.06
N LEU A 198 -6.27 -0.39 9.77
CA LEU A 198 -5.96 1.00 10.04
C LEU A 198 -4.52 1.32 9.61
N ASN A 199 -4.34 2.47 8.96
CA ASN A 199 -3.02 2.99 8.59
C ASN A 199 -2.74 4.26 9.38
N ILE A 200 -1.59 4.34 10.04
CA ILE A 200 -1.13 5.54 10.72
C ILE A 200 0.06 6.07 9.93
N ILE A 201 -0.06 7.28 9.40
CA ILE A 201 0.97 7.93 8.57
C ILE A 201 1.58 9.06 9.39
N PHE A 202 2.88 8.99 9.65
CA PHE A 202 3.55 10.02 10.45
C PHE A 202 4.01 11.17 9.58
N ILE A 203 3.88 12.40 10.07
CA ILE A 203 4.28 13.59 9.32
C ILE A 203 5.13 14.52 10.17
N ASP A 204 5.99 15.28 9.50
CA ASP A 204 6.64 16.44 10.09
C ASP A 204 5.78 17.67 9.81
N PRO A 205 5.04 18.20 10.81
CA PRO A 205 4.09 19.29 10.60
C PRO A 205 4.76 20.59 10.14
N GLU A 206 6.05 20.79 10.43
CA GLU A 206 6.74 22.00 10.01
C GLU A 206 6.97 21.96 8.49
N TYR A 207 7.62 20.91 8.01
CA TYR A 207 8.01 20.80 6.61
C TYR A 207 6.89 20.35 5.66
N ILE A 208 5.86 19.65 6.15
CA ILE A 208 4.72 19.23 5.32
C ILE A 208 3.80 20.42 4.97
N ASN A 209 3.82 21.50 5.75
CA ASN A 209 3.05 22.72 5.55
C ASN A 209 3.79 23.76 4.69
N GLU A 210 5.14 23.69 4.65
CA GLU A 210 5.95 24.62 3.85
C GLU A 210 5.88 24.27 2.36
N SER A 211 5.26 25.15 1.57
CA SER A 211 5.25 25.04 0.11
C SER A 211 6.53 25.63 -0.49
N VAL A 212 7.60 24.84 -0.51
CA VAL A 212 8.89 25.25 -1.07
C VAL A 212 9.51 24.17 -1.97
N PRO A 213 10.30 24.54 -3.00
CA PRO A 213 11.04 23.60 -3.82
C PRO A 213 11.93 22.66 -2.99
N HIS A 214 12.29 21.53 -3.59
CA HIS A 214 12.97 20.46 -2.88
C HIS A 214 14.23 20.90 -2.14
N ASP A 215 15.10 21.63 -2.82
CA ASP A 215 16.40 22.06 -2.29
C ASP A 215 16.25 23.14 -1.21
N HIS A 216 15.14 23.89 -1.26
CA HIS A 216 14.90 24.96 -0.30
C HIS A 216 14.60 24.39 1.09
N LYS A 217 13.89 23.26 1.21
CA LYS A 217 13.67 22.61 2.52
C LYS A 217 14.97 22.18 3.20
N LEU A 218 15.91 21.70 2.40
CA LEU A 218 17.24 21.28 2.90
C LEU A 218 18.00 22.49 3.42
N ILE A 219 18.04 23.56 2.63
CA ILE A 219 18.70 24.81 2.98
C ILE A 219 18.02 25.45 4.20
N ASP A 220 16.69 25.60 4.21
CA ASP A 220 15.95 26.20 5.32
C ASP A 220 16.17 25.44 6.63
N ARG A 221 16.26 24.09 6.56
CA ARG A 221 16.61 23.28 7.72
C ARG A 221 18.03 23.49 8.19
N GLU A 222 19.00 23.56 7.27
CA GLU A 222 20.39 23.84 7.63
C GLU A 222 20.49 25.21 8.31
N LEU A 223 19.93 26.23 7.67
CA LEU A 223 19.99 27.62 8.12
C LEU A 223 19.27 27.85 9.46
N LYS A 224 18.24 27.06 9.80
CA LYS A 224 17.61 27.08 11.14
C LYS A 224 18.60 26.77 12.28
N ASN A 225 19.70 26.05 12.01
CA ASN A 225 20.75 25.79 13.00
C ASN A 225 21.70 26.98 13.22
N TYR A 226 21.50 28.10 12.51
CA TYR A 226 22.32 29.30 12.58
C TYR A 226 21.47 30.49 13.04
N PRO A 227 21.33 30.70 14.37
CA PRO A 227 20.40 31.68 14.92
C PRO A 227 20.83 33.14 14.66
N ILE A 228 22.12 33.38 14.39
CA ILE A 228 22.65 34.71 14.12
C ILE A 228 22.68 34.90 12.60
N HIS A 229 22.03 35.94 12.12
CA HIS A 229 22.03 36.29 10.70
C HIS A 229 22.33 37.78 10.46
N LEU A 230 23.26 38.07 9.56
CA LEU A 230 23.68 39.43 9.20
C LEU A 230 23.50 39.64 7.70
N ARG A 231 22.59 40.53 7.30
CA ARG A 231 22.31 40.81 5.89
C ARG A 231 23.21 41.94 5.37
N GLN A 232 23.88 41.70 4.25
CA GLN A 232 24.68 42.70 3.53
C GLN A 232 24.28 42.68 2.04
N GLY A 233 23.48 43.67 1.63
CA GLY A 233 22.91 43.73 0.28
C GLY A 233 21.99 42.53 -0.02
N ILE A 234 22.36 41.73 -1.03
CA ILE A 234 21.65 40.51 -1.44
C ILE A 234 22.14 39.24 -0.72
N THR A 235 23.19 39.33 0.09
CA THR A 235 23.77 38.18 0.79
C THR A 235 23.41 38.23 2.28
N THR A 236 23.15 37.08 2.89
CA THR A 236 22.98 36.94 4.34
C THR A 236 24.04 35.99 4.87
N LEU A 237 24.85 36.46 5.82
CA LEU A 237 25.77 35.64 6.59
C LEU A 237 24.99 34.97 7.72
N TYR A 238 25.09 33.65 7.83
CA TYR A 238 24.49 32.83 8.90
C TYR A 238 25.60 32.31 9.82
N LEU A 239 25.43 32.46 11.13
CA LEU A 239 26.40 32.09 12.15
C LEU A 239 25.73 31.28 13.27
N ARG A 240 26.48 30.33 13.83
CA ARG A 240 26.13 29.60 15.05
C ARG A 240 27.37 29.52 15.94
N GLU A 241 27.19 29.69 17.25
CA GLU A 241 28.23 29.36 18.21
C GLU A 241 28.32 27.83 18.34
N LEU A 242 29.54 27.30 18.48
CA LEU A 242 29.81 25.86 18.64
C LEU A 242 29.73 25.43 20.10
#